data_AF-A0A8F9XJZ1-F1
#
_entry.id   AF-A0A8F9XJZ1-F1
#
_cell.length_a   1.000
_cell.length_b   1.000
_cell.length_c   1.000
_cell.angle_alpha   90.00
_cell.angle_beta   90.00
_cell.angle_gamma   90.00
#
_symmetry.space_group_name_H-M   'P 1'
#
loop_
_entity.id
_entity.type
_entity.pdbx_description
1 polymer ?
#
loop_
_entity_poly.entity_id
_entity_poly.type
_entity_poly.pdbx_seq_one_letter_code
_entity_poly.pdbx_strand_id
1 'polypeptide(L)'
;MSWRRACGDGARVRGVRAAYLVALVFFAWSFAAFYVPGKGFTYLIAFGGKQAEERIEALRNVDYYVAQNSDGYDAQYYAQIAVHPSLRDPALKQAVDSLPYRGRRILMPWTAYLLGLGQPAWILQAFALFNALCWFALAAVLLRWFPPVNVSNLMRWLGVLFSFGICLSVRYALIDGPSLLLIALAVWCVEKKRPWLATGLLALAGLGKETNLLGGIALAPAEARPWRRWWVAGVRAGLVALPLALWLVYIERVVGPATDLGARNFAGPFSGYVAKWTTVLSAFFGSARNLGTWWSLLTLVALTTQFLFFVLRPRWRDAWWRVALTFAVLMIFLGDAVWEGYPGAASRVLLPMQLAFNVLVPRGRKWLVVLMLGNLTLVCAPAAFAPPPGPGYTVEGPAALRENGGRTMSVRFVSGWYGVEAANGHTWCWSDGGAVLEIFNPAARPVRAQLRFGMSTIAPRRVRLIHAAAQIWQGEVTDRSVHAEEAATTLAPGWNRLEFQTDAPPQTIAGDPRLLGFCMRDLVVTVSAVARE
;
A
#
# COMPACT_ATOMS: atom_id res chain seq x y z
N MET A 1 -32.83 17.69 38.39
CA MET A 1 -32.08 17.93 37.12
C MET A 1 -30.73 17.19 37.00
N SER A 2 -30.26 16.46 38.03
CA SER A 2 -28.93 15.80 38.03
C SER A 2 -28.90 14.39 37.43
N TRP A 3 -29.97 13.60 37.56
CA TRP A 3 -30.01 12.20 37.06
C TRP A 3 -30.05 12.07 35.53
N ARG A 4 -30.76 12.96 34.81
CA ARG A 4 -30.80 12.94 33.34
C ARG A 4 -29.45 13.29 32.69
N ARG A 5 -28.61 14.12 33.33
CA ARG A 5 -27.25 14.42 32.85
C ARG A 5 -26.31 13.24 33.06
N ALA A 6 -26.36 12.58 34.23
CA ALA A 6 -25.54 11.39 34.50
C ALA A 6 -25.87 10.21 33.57
N CYS A 7 -27.16 9.95 33.31
CA CYS A 7 -27.57 8.93 32.33
C CYS A 7 -27.19 9.32 30.88
N GLY A 8 -27.26 10.61 30.53
CA GLY A 8 -26.86 11.13 29.22
C GLY A 8 -25.36 11.02 28.95
N ASP A 9 -24.51 11.33 29.94
CA ASP A 9 -23.07 11.20 29.82
C ASP A 9 -22.63 9.73 29.75
N GLY A 10 -23.28 8.84 30.52
CA GLY A 10 -23.05 7.40 30.44
C GLY A 10 -23.47 6.77 29.10
N ALA A 11 -24.60 7.20 28.53
CA ALA A 11 -25.02 6.77 27.19
C ALA A 11 -24.06 7.27 26.09
N ARG A 12 -23.58 8.52 26.20
CA ARG A 12 -22.63 9.10 25.25
C ARG A 12 -21.28 8.40 25.27
N VAL A 13 -20.76 8.09 26.46
CA VAL A 13 -19.50 7.32 26.60
C VAL A 13 -19.66 5.89 26.05
N ARG A 14 -20.81 5.24 26.29
CA ARG A 14 -21.12 3.93 25.67
C ARG A 14 -21.13 4.01 24.14
N GLY A 15 -21.76 5.03 23.57
CA GLY A 15 -21.75 5.25 22.11
C GLY A 15 -20.34 5.47 21.54
N VAL A 16 -19.48 6.22 22.24
CA VAL A 16 -18.07 6.39 21.82
C VAL A 16 -17.32 5.07 21.86
N ARG A 17 -17.44 4.28 22.94
CA ARG A 17 -16.79 2.97 23.04
C ARG A 17 -17.26 2.01 21.94
N ALA A 18 -18.56 2.00 21.64
CA ALA A 18 -19.10 1.24 20.53
C ALA A 18 -18.48 1.68 19.20
N ALA A 19 -18.28 2.98 18.96
CA ALA A 19 -17.64 3.48 17.75
C ALA A 19 -16.18 3.02 17.59
N TYR A 20 -15.39 2.93 18.67
CA TYR A 20 -14.05 2.32 18.64
C TYR A 20 -14.12 0.86 18.21
N LEU A 21 -15.04 0.09 18.80
CA LEU A 21 -15.22 -1.33 18.47
C LEU A 21 -15.66 -1.52 17.01
N VAL A 22 -16.63 -0.73 16.54
CA VAL A 22 -17.09 -0.74 15.15
C VAL A 22 -15.93 -0.45 14.19
N ALA A 23 -15.05 0.50 14.51
CA ALA A 23 -13.88 0.79 13.68
C ALA A 23 -12.87 -0.38 13.64
N LEU A 24 -12.65 -1.08 14.75
CA LEU A 24 -11.81 -2.29 14.78
C LEU A 24 -12.41 -3.43 13.96
N VAL A 25 -13.72 -3.66 14.10
CA VAL A 25 -14.46 -4.68 13.34
C VAL A 25 -14.47 -4.35 11.85
N PHE A 26 -14.70 -3.08 11.50
CA PHE A 26 -14.64 -2.60 10.13
C PHE A 26 -13.26 -2.86 9.52
N PHE A 27 -12.17 -2.50 10.21
CA PHE A 27 -10.82 -2.80 9.75
C PHE A 27 -10.60 -4.30 9.55
N ALA A 28 -10.99 -5.15 10.53
CA ALA A 28 -10.84 -6.59 10.42
C ALA A 28 -11.62 -7.18 9.23
N TRP A 29 -12.85 -6.71 9.01
CA TRP A 29 -13.70 -7.12 7.89
C TRP A 29 -13.12 -6.69 6.54
N SER A 30 -12.70 -5.42 6.40
CA SER A 30 -12.04 -4.94 5.19
C SER A 30 -10.70 -5.63 4.94
N PHE A 31 -9.95 -5.93 6.00
CA PHE A 31 -8.69 -6.66 5.90
C PHE A 31 -8.90 -8.10 5.41
N ALA A 32 -9.94 -8.79 5.91
CA ALA A 32 -10.27 -10.15 5.49
C ALA A 32 -10.59 -10.24 3.99
N ALA A 33 -11.08 -9.17 3.37
CA ALA A 33 -11.34 -9.11 1.93
C ALA A 33 -10.07 -9.20 1.05
N PHE A 34 -8.87 -9.03 1.62
CA PHE A 34 -7.60 -9.26 0.92
C PHE A 34 -7.16 -10.71 0.88
N TYR A 35 -7.86 -11.61 1.56
CA TYR A 35 -7.58 -13.03 1.48
C TYR A 35 -7.94 -13.56 0.09
N VAL A 36 -6.96 -14.17 -0.58
CA VAL A 36 -7.16 -14.86 -1.86
C VAL A 36 -7.10 -16.36 -1.59
N PRO A 37 -8.15 -17.14 -1.93
CA PRO A 37 -8.15 -18.60 -1.78
C PRO A 37 -6.91 -19.24 -2.43
N GLY A 38 -6.28 -20.17 -1.71
CA GLY A 38 -5.01 -20.82 -2.12
C GLY A 38 -3.76 -19.98 -1.87
N LYS A 39 -3.84 -18.65 -1.94
CA LYS A 39 -2.69 -17.72 -1.89
C LYS A 39 -2.55 -16.96 -0.57
N GLY A 40 -3.57 -17.02 0.29
CA GLY A 40 -3.61 -16.32 1.56
C GLY A 40 -3.61 -14.80 1.40
N PHE A 41 -2.83 -14.11 2.23
CA PHE A 41 -2.76 -12.63 2.26
C PHE A 41 -1.62 -12.05 1.40
N THR A 42 -0.98 -12.87 0.56
CA THR A 42 0.18 -12.45 -0.26
C THR A 42 -0.13 -11.34 -1.26
N TYR A 43 -1.41 -11.07 -1.55
CA TYR A 43 -1.87 -9.90 -2.28
C TYR A 43 -1.37 -8.57 -1.69
N LEU A 44 -1.22 -8.52 -0.36
CA LEU A 44 -0.73 -7.34 0.36
C LEU A 44 0.75 -7.03 0.09
N ILE A 45 1.54 -8.00 -0.38
CA ILE A 45 2.95 -7.78 -0.72
C ILE A 45 3.07 -7.06 -2.08
N ALA A 46 2.07 -7.23 -2.94
CA ALA A 46 2.01 -6.66 -4.29
C ALA A 46 3.22 -7.05 -5.16
N PHE A 47 3.45 -8.35 -5.34
CA PHE A 47 4.42 -8.84 -6.33
C PHE A 47 4.00 -8.47 -7.76
N GLY A 48 4.93 -7.90 -8.51
CA GLY A 48 4.76 -7.52 -9.91
C GLY A 48 5.14 -8.64 -10.88
N GLY A 49 4.28 -8.95 -11.85
CA GLY A 49 4.52 -9.97 -12.86
C GLY A 49 5.71 -9.66 -13.78
N LYS A 50 6.00 -8.39 -14.03
CA LYS A 50 7.15 -7.97 -14.88
C LYS A 50 8.52 -8.35 -14.30
N GLN A 51 8.58 -8.59 -12.99
CA GLN A 51 9.80 -8.97 -12.27
C GLN A 51 9.84 -10.48 -11.96
N ALA A 52 9.05 -11.30 -12.65
CA ALA A 52 8.95 -12.72 -12.34
C ALA A 52 10.26 -13.49 -12.55
N GLU A 53 11.04 -13.13 -13.57
CA GLU A 53 12.28 -13.82 -13.93
C GLU A 53 13.43 -13.55 -12.95
N GLU A 54 13.43 -12.38 -12.32
CA GLU A 54 14.48 -11.95 -11.39
C GLU A 54 14.33 -12.59 -10.01
N ARG A 55 13.21 -13.27 -9.70
CA ARG A 55 12.92 -13.77 -8.35
C ARG A 55 13.82 -14.92 -7.92
N ILE A 56 14.06 -14.97 -6.61
CA ILE A 56 14.76 -16.08 -5.98
C ILE A 56 14.06 -17.42 -6.23
N GLU A 57 14.84 -18.47 -6.41
CA GLU A 57 14.35 -19.81 -6.75
C GLU A 57 13.39 -20.37 -5.69
N ALA A 58 13.65 -20.09 -4.41
CA ALA A 58 12.83 -20.53 -3.29
C ALA A 58 11.36 -20.09 -3.39
N LEU A 59 11.06 -19.02 -4.15
CA LEU A 59 9.69 -18.56 -4.39
C LEU A 59 9.03 -19.24 -5.58
N ARG A 60 9.77 -19.87 -6.51
CA ARG A 60 9.17 -20.48 -7.72
C ARG A 60 8.17 -21.60 -7.40
N ASN A 61 8.36 -22.27 -6.26
CA ASN A 61 7.52 -23.38 -5.80
C ASN A 61 6.42 -22.96 -4.81
N VAL A 62 6.29 -21.67 -4.52
CA VAL A 62 5.28 -21.16 -3.59
C VAL A 62 4.12 -20.59 -4.39
N ASP A 63 2.89 -20.99 -4.06
CA ASP A 63 1.70 -20.37 -4.63
C ASP A 63 1.36 -19.07 -3.88
N TYR A 64 1.70 -17.93 -4.49
CA TYR A 64 1.40 -16.60 -3.97
C TYR A 64 0.78 -15.70 -5.05
N TYR A 65 0.18 -14.60 -4.62
CA TYR A 65 -0.44 -13.64 -5.52
C TYR A 65 0.61 -12.81 -6.27
N VAL A 66 0.45 -12.74 -7.59
CA VAL A 66 1.25 -11.92 -8.49
C VAL A 66 0.30 -11.07 -9.33
N ALA A 67 0.47 -9.75 -9.28
CA ALA A 67 -0.24 -8.82 -10.15
C ALA A 67 0.37 -8.88 -11.55
N GLN A 68 -0.38 -9.39 -12.52
CA GLN A 68 0.07 -9.47 -13.92
C GLN A 68 0.34 -8.08 -14.50
N ASN A 69 1.38 -7.97 -15.34
CA ASN A 69 1.77 -6.73 -16.01
C ASN A 69 1.97 -5.51 -15.10
N SER A 70 2.24 -5.76 -13.82
CA SER A 70 2.58 -4.76 -12.81
C SER A 70 4.08 -4.81 -12.49
N ASP A 71 4.66 -3.66 -12.18
CA ASP A 71 6.01 -3.55 -11.61
C ASP A 71 6.03 -3.98 -10.12
N GLY A 72 4.85 -4.14 -9.50
CA GLY A 72 4.71 -4.47 -8.09
C GLY A 72 4.92 -3.27 -7.18
N TYR A 73 5.26 -3.52 -5.92
CA TYR A 73 5.52 -2.46 -4.94
C TYR A 73 6.70 -2.82 -4.02
N ASP A 74 7.21 -1.83 -3.28
CA ASP A 74 8.40 -1.92 -2.42
C ASP A 74 8.47 -3.20 -1.55
N ALA A 75 7.33 -3.70 -1.05
CA ALA A 75 7.28 -4.86 -0.16
C ALA A 75 7.75 -6.17 -0.80
N GLN A 76 7.67 -6.31 -2.13
CA GLN A 76 8.12 -7.53 -2.81
C GLN A 76 9.62 -7.79 -2.59
N TYR A 77 10.43 -6.72 -2.55
CA TYR A 77 11.87 -6.83 -2.32
C TYR A 77 12.18 -7.23 -0.88
N TYR A 78 11.48 -6.63 0.10
CA TYR A 78 11.66 -6.99 1.51
C TYR A 78 11.16 -8.41 1.81
N ALA A 79 10.11 -8.86 1.13
CA ALA A 79 9.62 -10.23 1.25
C ALA A 79 10.64 -11.24 0.71
N GLN A 80 11.34 -10.92 -0.38
CA GLN A 80 12.45 -11.75 -0.89
C GLN A 80 13.65 -11.76 0.07
N ILE A 81 14.01 -10.60 0.64
CA ILE A 81 15.02 -10.53 1.72
C ILE A 81 14.57 -11.34 2.94
N ALA A 82 13.27 -11.40 3.25
CA ALA A 82 12.75 -12.17 4.38
C ALA A 82 12.96 -13.68 4.22
N VAL A 83 13.05 -14.20 2.99
CA VAL A 83 13.36 -15.62 2.75
C VAL A 83 14.84 -15.90 3.01
N HIS A 84 15.74 -14.97 2.64
CA HIS A 84 17.19 -15.09 2.86
C HIS A 84 17.76 -13.85 3.60
N PRO A 85 17.43 -13.67 4.90
CA PRO A 85 17.70 -12.43 5.62
C PRO A 85 19.18 -12.18 5.97
N SER A 86 20.06 -13.15 5.68
CA SER A 86 21.52 -13.00 5.84
C SER A 86 22.15 -12.12 4.74
N LEU A 87 21.42 -11.85 3.65
CA LEU A 87 21.89 -11.13 2.46
C LEU A 87 23.05 -11.79 1.70
N ARG A 88 23.42 -13.03 2.06
CA ARG A 88 24.56 -13.76 1.46
C ARG A 88 24.20 -14.51 0.20
N ASP A 89 22.90 -14.75 -0.03
CA ASP A 89 22.44 -15.45 -1.22
C ASP A 89 22.72 -14.59 -2.46
N PRO A 90 23.53 -15.07 -3.43
CA PRO A 90 23.81 -14.32 -4.64
C PRO A 90 22.56 -14.02 -5.48
N ALA A 91 21.51 -14.86 -5.40
CA ALA A 91 20.27 -14.66 -6.13
C ALA A 91 19.56 -13.35 -5.72
N LEU A 92 19.76 -12.88 -4.48
CA LEU A 92 19.19 -11.62 -4.02
C LEU A 92 19.73 -10.39 -4.76
N LYS A 93 20.96 -10.46 -5.31
CA LYS A 93 21.54 -9.34 -6.06
C LYS A 93 20.81 -9.09 -7.37
N GLN A 94 20.25 -10.15 -7.97
CA GLN A 94 19.42 -10.05 -9.16
C GLN A 94 17.96 -9.74 -8.79
N ALA A 95 17.46 -10.35 -7.71
CA ALA A 95 16.05 -10.28 -7.33
C ALA A 95 15.60 -8.97 -6.68
N VAL A 96 16.55 -8.13 -6.23
CA VAL A 96 16.29 -6.90 -5.49
C VAL A 96 16.98 -5.72 -6.15
N ASP A 97 16.18 -4.73 -6.56
CA ASP A 97 16.59 -3.52 -7.29
C ASP A 97 17.87 -2.84 -6.78
N SER A 98 17.96 -2.63 -5.48
CA SER A 98 19.15 -2.10 -4.80
C SER A 98 19.32 -2.82 -3.47
N LEU A 99 19.91 -4.02 -3.51
CA LEU A 99 20.10 -4.85 -2.32
C LEU A 99 20.83 -4.11 -1.17
N PRO A 100 21.91 -3.31 -1.40
CA PRO A 100 22.54 -2.52 -0.33
C PRO A 100 21.66 -1.44 0.28
N TYR A 101 20.70 -0.89 -0.48
CA TYR A 101 19.75 0.11 0.01
C TYR A 101 18.57 -0.55 0.73
N ARG A 102 17.92 -1.55 0.11
CA ARG A 102 16.77 -2.27 0.69
C ARG A 102 17.16 -3.08 1.93
N GLY A 103 18.36 -3.68 1.91
CA GLY A 103 18.90 -4.47 3.00
C GLY A 103 19.04 -3.71 4.33
N ARG A 104 19.07 -2.37 4.31
CA ARG A 104 19.16 -1.53 5.52
C ARG A 104 17.96 -1.69 6.45
N ARG A 105 16.80 -2.05 5.89
CA ARG A 105 15.50 -2.13 6.56
C ARG A 105 15.19 -3.57 6.96
N ILE A 106 16.10 -4.15 7.73
CA ILE A 106 16.19 -5.58 7.97
C ILE A 106 15.24 -6.11 9.04
N LEU A 107 14.76 -5.25 9.95
CA LEU A 107 14.00 -5.68 11.12
C LEU A 107 12.74 -6.48 10.74
N MET A 108 11.98 -6.01 9.76
CA MET A 108 10.74 -6.66 9.31
C MET A 108 11.03 -7.97 8.58
N PRO A 109 11.97 -8.03 7.60
CA PRO A 109 12.41 -9.29 7.02
C PRO A 109 12.85 -10.35 8.04
N TRP A 110 13.68 -9.98 9.03
CA TRP A 110 14.09 -10.91 10.09
C TRP A 110 12.92 -11.40 10.92
N THR A 111 12.00 -10.51 11.28
CA THR A 111 10.82 -10.89 12.06
C THR A 111 9.95 -11.87 11.27
N ALA A 112 9.73 -11.64 9.97
CA ALA A 112 8.97 -12.55 9.13
C ALA A 112 9.69 -13.89 8.92
N TYR A 113 11.02 -13.90 8.77
CA TYR A 113 11.82 -15.12 8.71
C TYR A 113 11.65 -15.99 9.96
N LEU A 114 11.75 -15.37 11.14
CA LEU A 114 11.61 -16.05 12.43
C LEU A 114 10.20 -16.60 12.63
N LEU A 115 9.17 -15.80 12.29
CA LEU A 115 7.76 -16.24 12.37
C LEU A 115 7.42 -17.33 11.36
N GLY A 116 8.06 -17.30 10.18
CA GLY A 116 7.89 -18.31 9.14
C GLY A 116 8.75 -19.56 9.34
N LEU A 117 9.57 -19.63 10.40
CA LEU A 117 10.42 -20.77 10.76
C LEU A 117 11.29 -21.28 9.59
N GLY A 118 11.75 -20.35 8.73
CA GLY A 118 12.56 -20.68 7.55
C GLY A 118 11.79 -21.23 6.34
N GLN A 119 10.47 -21.45 6.43
CA GLN A 119 9.67 -21.93 5.30
C GLN A 119 9.18 -20.77 4.42
N PRO A 120 9.53 -20.70 3.11
CA PRO A 120 9.19 -19.57 2.25
C PRO A 120 7.70 -19.21 2.23
N ALA A 121 6.81 -20.20 2.16
CA ALA A 121 5.36 -19.98 2.17
C ALA A 121 4.88 -19.31 3.47
N TRP A 122 5.35 -19.76 4.63
CA TRP A 122 4.98 -19.19 5.93
C TRP A 122 5.60 -17.80 6.14
N ILE A 123 6.84 -17.60 5.67
CA ILE A 123 7.51 -16.30 5.71
C ILE A 123 6.68 -15.25 4.96
N LEU A 124 6.20 -15.58 3.75
CA LEU A 124 5.37 -14.63 2.98
C LEU A 124 4.06 -14.29 3.70
N GLN A 125 3.38 -15.28 4.29
CA GLN A 125 2.15 -15.01 5.05
C GLN A 125 2.43 -14.18 6.30
N ALA A 126 3.49 -14.52 7.04
CA ALA A 126 3.91 -13.76 8.22
C ALA A 126 4.25 -12.31 7.84
N PHE A 127 4.98 -12.10 6.75
CA PHE A 127 5.32 -10.77 6.24
C PHE A 127 4.06 -9.96 5.87
N ALA A 128 3.11 -10.57 5.17
CA ALA A 128 1.86 -9.93 4.78
C ALA A 128 0.99 -9.56 5.99
N LEU A 129 0.89 -10.43 6.99
CA LEU A 129 0.07 -10.23 8.19
C LEU A 129 0.70 -9.28 9.21
N PHE A 130 2.03 -9.11 9.17
CA PHE A 130 2.76 -8.34 10.17
C PHE A 130 2.24 -6.90 10.32
N ASN A 131 1.93 -6.23 9.21
CA ASN A 131 1.40 -4.87 9.24
C ASN A 131 0.03 -4.78 9.93
N ALA A 132 -0.85 -5.76 9.72
CA ALA A 132 -2.16 -5.80 10.38
C ALA A 132 -2.03 -5.99 11.89
N LEU A 133 -1.11 -6.86 12.33
CA LEU A 133 -0.80 -7.01 13.74
C LEU A 133 -0.26 -5.72 14.35
N CYS A 134 0.65 -5.03 13.65
CA CYS A 134 1.14 -3.72 14.07
C CYS A 134 0.03 -2.66 14.09
N TRP A 135 -0.95 -2.72 13.19
CA TRP A 135 -2.09 -1.82 13.19
C TRP A 135 -2.94 -2.00 14.46
N PHE A 136 -3.27 -3.24 14.84
CA PHE A 136 -4.00 -3.52 16.09
C PHE A 136 -3.19 -3.13 17.34
N ALA A 137 -1.89 -3.41 17.36
CA ALA A 137 -1.00 -3.02 18.44
C ALA A 137 -0.93 -1.49 18.56
N LEU A 138 -0.82 -0.77 17.43
CA LEU A 138 -0.88 0.69 17.40
C LEU A 138 -2.23 1.19 17.91
N ALA A 139 -3.34 0.58 17.48
CA ALA A 139 -4.68 0.95 17.94
C ALA A 139 -4.82 0.86 19.47
N ALA A 140 -4.29 -0.21 20.07
CA ALA A 140 -4.26 -0.39 21.52
C ALA A 140 -3.34 0.64 22.21
N VAL A 141 -2.14 0.87 21.68
CA VAL A 141 -1.18 1.85 22.19
C VAL A 141 -1.76 3.27 22.14
N LEU A 142 -2.51 3.62 21.09
CA LEU A 142 -3.14 4.93 20.94
C LEU A 142 -4.23 5.21 21.99
N LEU A 143 -4.84 4.19 22.62
CA LEU A 143 -5.80 4.39 23.71
C LEU A 143 -5.19 5.13 24.91
N ARG A 144 -3.85 5.09 25.04
CA ARG A 144 -3.11 5.85 26.05
C ARG A 144 -3.24 7.37 25.88
N TRP A 145 -3.25 7.88 24.65
CA TRP A 145 -3.40 9.31 24.37
C TRP A 145 -4.84 9.68 24.01
N PHE A 146 -5.59 8.73 23.45
CA PHE A 146 -6.97 8.90 23.00
C PHE A 146 -7.89 7.86 23.65
N PRO A 147 -8.13 7.93 24.98
CA PRO A 147 -9.06 7.01 25.62
C PRO A 147 -10.49 7.22 25.10
N PRO A 148 -11.34 6.18 25.06
CA PRO A 148 -12.68 6.21 24.46
C PRO A 148 -13.70 6.88 25.38
N VAL A 149 -13.47 8.16 25.69
CA VAL A 149 -14.27 8.96 26.62
C VAL A 149 -15.06 10.07 25.93
N ASN A 150 -14.63 10.51 24.74
CA ASN A 150 -15.32 11.55 23.98
C ASN A 150 -15.04 11.44 22.47
N VAL A 151 -15.88 12.13 21.69
CA VAL A 151 -15.79 12.17 20.23
C VAL A 151 -14.49 12.81 19.74
N SER A 152 -13.92 13.78 20.47
CA SER A 152 -12.64 14.40 20.06
C SER A 152 -11.48 13.39 20.08
N ASN A 153 -11.44 12.51 21.08
CA ASN A 153 -10.47 11.42 21.13
C ASN A 153 -10.75 10.39 20.03
N LEU A 154 -12.01 10.03 19.78
CA LEU A 154 -12.38 9.17 18.64
C LEU A 154 -11.85 9.72 17.32
N MET A 155 -12.07 11.01 17.02
CA MET A 155 -11.60 11.64 15.79
C MET A 155 -10.06 11.61 15.65
N ARG A 156 -9.33 11.82 16.73
CA ARG A 156 -7.85 11.75 16.73
C ARG A 156 -7.34 10.33 16.53
N TRP A 157 -7.99 9.37 17.19
CA TRP A 157 -7.66 7.96 17.09
C TRP A 157 -7.93 7.43 15.67
N LEU A 158 -9.11 7.74 15.12
CA LEU A 158 -9.45 7.42 13.72
C LEU A 158 -8.52 8.15 12.75
N GLY A 159 -8.26 9.45 12.96
CA GLY A 159 -7.39 10.27 12.11
C GLY A 159 -5.95 9.77 12.00
N VAL A 160 -5.47 9.00 12.99
CA VAL A 160 -4.18 8.30 12.91
C VAL A 160 -4.32 6.94 12.23
N LEU A 161 -5.20 6.08 12.74
CA LEU A 161 -5.31 4.67 12.28
C LEU A 161 -5.84 4.53 10.86
N PHE A 162 -6.75 5.41 10.48
CA PHE A 162 -7.30 5.50 9.13
C PHE A 162 -6.70 6.69 8.39
N SER A 163 -5.48 7.13 8.72
CA SER A 163 -4.75 8.03 7.81
C SER A 163 -4.36 7.26 6.55
N PHE A 164 -4.39 7.91 5.39
CA PHE A 164 -3.98 7.30 4.12
C PHE A 164 -2.62 6.59 4.22
N GLY A 165 -1.63 7.18 4.92
CA GLY A 165 -0.30 6.58 5.09
C GLY A 165 -0.31 5.25 5.86
N ILE A 166 -1.11 5.13 6.93
CA ILE A 166 -1.25 3.85 7.67
C ILE A 166 -1.99 2.82 6.83
N CYS A 167 -3.08 3.20 6.18
CA CYS A 167 -3.85 2.27 5.34
C CYS A 167 -3.01 1.75 4.17
N LEU A 168 -2.23 2.63 3.53
CA LEU A 168 -1.31 2.25 2.46
C LEU A 168 -0.20 1.31 2.97
N SER A 169 0.30 1.56 4.19
CA SER A 169 1.28 0.65 4.83
C SER A 169 0.72 -0.75 5.03
N VAL A 170 -0.56 -0.87 5.44
CA VAL A 170 -1.22 -2.17 5.57
C VAL A 170 -1.45 -2.81 4.20
N ARG A 171 -2.01 -2.05 3.26
CA ARG A 171 -2.36 -2.52 1.92
C ARG A 171 -1.19 -3.08 1.13
N TYR A 172 -0.02 -2.49 1.29
CA TYR A 172 1.21 -2.85 0.58
C TYR A 172 2.28 -3.46 1.50
N ALA A 173 1.91 -3.96 2.68
CA ALA A 173 2.81 -4.57 3.66
C ALA A 173 4.13 -3.78 3.90
N LEU A 174 4.03 -2.45 3.98
CA LEU A 174 5.17 -1.54 4.10
C LEU A 174 5.69 -1.46 5.52
N ILE A 175 6.92 -0.98 5.67
CA ILE A 175 7.58 -0.83 6.96
C ILE A 175 7.11 0.40 7.77
N ASP A 176 6.32 1.28 7.16
CA ASP A 176 5.98 2.61 7.70
C ASP A 176 5.09 2.53 8.96
N GLY A 177 4.04 1.69 8.93
CA GLY A 177 3.15 1.45 10.07
C GLY A 177 3.87 0.82 11.28
N PRO A 178 4.59 -0.31 11.09
CA PRO A 178 5.44 -0.89 12.14
C PRO A 178 6.48 0.10 12.69
N SER A 179 7.08 0.92 11.83
CA SER A 179 8.00 1.99 12.25
C SER A 179 7.33 3.01 13.16
N LEU A 180 6.11 3.46 12.82
CA LEU A 180 5.34 4.37 13.67
C LEU A 180 5.04 3.77 15.04
N LEU A 181 4.66 2.48 15.10
CA LEU A 181 4.40 1.77 16.35
C LEU A 181 5.62 1.80 17.28
N LEU A 182 6.81 1.52 16.76
CA LEU A 182 8.05 1.55 17.55
C LEU A 182 8.37 2.95 18.07
N ILE A 183 8.20 3.98 17.25
CA ILE A 183 8.36 5.39 17.69
C ILE A 183 7.33 5.74 18.78
N ALA A 184 6.07 5.34 18.62
CA ALA A 184 5.02 5.59 19.61
C ALA A 184 5.33 4.91 20.95
N LEU A 185 5.74 3.63 20.92
CA LEU A 185 6.16 2.89 22.12
C LEU A 185 7.39 3.54 22.78
N ALA A 186 8.36 4.01 21.99
CA ALA A 186 9.54 4.69 22.51
C ALA A 186 9.17 6.02 23.20
N VAL A 187 8.34 6.85 22.56
CA VAL A 187 7.87 8.11 23.18
C VAL A 187 7.04 7.83 24.43
N TRP A 188 6.21 6.78 24.44
CA TRP A 188 5.50 6.35 25.65
C TRP A 188 6.47 5.98 26.78
N CYS A 189 7.57 5.28 26.47
CA CYS A 189 8.62 4.98 27.45
C CYS A 189 9.33 6.24 27.95
N VAL A 190 9.56 7.24 27.09
CA VAL A 190 10.08 8.56 27.48
C VAL A 190 9.13 9.24 28.47
N GLU A 191 7.83 9.30 28.16
CA GLU A 191 6.81 9.87 29.06
C GLU A 191 6.75 9.14 30.41
N LYS A 192 6.97 7.82 30.41
CA LYS A 192 7.05 7.00 31.63
C LYS A 192 8.38 7.09 32.37
N LYS A 193 9.28 8.01 31.98
CA LYS A 193 10.61 8.19 32.56
C LYS A 193 11.47 6.91 32.49
N ARG A 194 11.28 6.09 31.44
CA ARG A 194 12.08 4.89 31.11
C ARG A 194 12.92 5.12 29.85
N PRO A 195 13.87 6.07 29.86
CA PRO A 195 14.58 6.48 28.65
C PRO A 195 15.53 5.41 28.08
N TRP A 196 16.01 4.47 28.89
CA TRP A 196 16.85 3.37 28.41
C TRP A 196 16.06 2.35 27.60
N LEU A 197 14.84 2.01 28.03
CA LEU A 197 13.93 1.19 27.23
C LEU A 197 13.56 1.89 25.92
N ALA A 198 13.29 3.20 25.98
CA ALA A 198 13.06 4.02 24.79
C ALA A 198 14.27 4.02 23.83
N THR A 199 15.50 4.05 24.38
CA THR A 199 16.75 3.94 23.60
C THR A 199 16.79 2.62 22.84
N GLY A 200 16.53 1.49 23.51
CA GLY A 200 16.48 0.18 22.86
C GLY A 200 15.42 0.07 21.78
N LEU A 201 14.21 0.59 22.04
CA LEU A 201 13.11 0.62 21.06
C LEU A 201 13.46 1.47 19.82
N LEU A 202 14.09 2.63 19.99
CA LEU A 202 14.52 3.48 18.88
C LEU A 202 15.68 2.89 18.11
N ALA A 203 16.59 2.17 18.79
CA ALA A 203 17.68 1.46 18.16
C ALA A 203 17.16 0.32 17.25
N LEU A 204 16.16 -0.43 17.74
CA LEU A 204 15.42 -1.41 16.93
C LEU A 204 14.68 -0.71 15.78
N ALA A 205 14.00 0.41 16.04
CA ALA A 205 13.30 1.16 15.00
C ALA A 205 14.23 1.60 13.85
N GLY A 206 15.49 1.95 14.15
CA GLY A 206 16.50 2.28 13.15
C GLY A 206 16.80 1.14 12.17
N LEU A 207 16.74 -0.12 12.61
CA LEU A 207 16.87 -1.30 11.75
C LEU A 207 15.62 -1.58 10.89
N GLY A 208 14.47 -0.99 11.26
CA GLY A 208 13.26 -1.04 10.43
C GLY A 208 13.25 0.03 9.35
N LYS A 209 13.71 1.24 9.69
CA LYS A 209 13.80 2.38 8.77
C LYS A 209 14.80 3.40 9.31
N GLU A 210 15.72 3.86 8.48
CA GLU A 210 16.83 4.73 8.87
C GLU A 210 16.32 6.10 9.38
N THR A 211 15.25 6.62 8.77
CA THR A 211 14.61 7.87 9.19
C THR A 211 14.02 7.79 10.60
N ASN A 212 13.83 6.59 11.17
CA ASN A 212 13.35 6.46 12.55
C ASN A 212 14.38 6.93 13.58
N LEU A 213 15.66 7.05 13.20
CA LEU A 213 16.69 7.66 14.02
C LEU A 213 16.36 9.12 14.39
N LEU A 214 15.57 9.82 13.56
CA LEU A 214 15.06 11.16 13.86
C LEU A 214 14.22 11.16 15.15
N GLY A 215 13.50 10.06 15.44
CA GLY A 215 12.78 9.87 16.69
C GLY A 215 13.67 9.88 17.94
N GLY A 216 14.99 9.67 17.78
CA GLY A 216 16.01 9.77 18.82
C GLY A 216 15.98 11.09 19.59
N ILE A 217 15.57 12.18 18.94
CA ILE A 217 15.44 13.50 19.56
C ILE A 217 14.45 13.53 20.74
N ALA A 218 13.52 12.55 20.81
CA ALA A 218 12.64 12.39 21.96
C ALA A 218 13.39 12.18 23.28
N LEU A 219 14.62 11.64 23.22
CA LEU A 219 15.50 11.39 24.37
C LEU A 219 16.27 12.64 24.82
N ALA A 220 16.22 13.73 24.06
CA ALA A 220 16.88 14.97 24.42
C ALA A 220 16.38 15.49 25.78
N PRO A 221 17.19 16.22 26.55
CA PRO A 221 16.73 16.86 27.77
C PRO A 221 15.64 17.89 27.47
N ALA A 222 14.57 17.92 28.27
CA ALA A 222 13.52 18.94 28.17
C ALA A 222 13.98 20.32 28.66
N GLU A 223 15.08 20.36 29.42
CA GLU A 223 15.64 21.56 30.05
C GLU A 223 17.13 21.64 29.74
N ALA A 224 17.63 22.86 29.57
CA ALA A 224 18.99 23.13 29.08
C ALA A 224 20.11 22.76 30.06
N ARG A 225 19.81 22.56 31.36
CA ARG A 225 20.82 22.30 32.40
C ARG A 225 20.38 21.16 33.34
N PRO A 226 21.30 20.33 33.86
CA PRO A 226 22.77 20.39 33.73
C PRO A 226 23.34 19.67 32.48
N TRP A 227 24.54 20.08 32.05
CA TRP A 227 25.32 19.50 30.92
C TRP A 227 25.40 17.96 30.93
N ARG A 228 25.49 17.35 32.12
CA ARG A 228 25.48 15.89 32.28
C ARG A 228 24.28 15.21 31.61
N ARG A 229 23.11 15.86 31.56
CA ARG A 229 21.92 15.32 30.88
C ARG A 229 22.11 15.29 29.36
N TRP A 230 22.79 16.28 28.80
CA TRP A 230 23.13 16.31 27.37
C TRP A 230 24.17 15.26 27.01
N TRP A 231 25.16 15.04 27.87
CA TRP A 231 26.12 13.94 27.70
C TRP A 231 25.40 12.58 27.66
N VAL A 232 24.53 12.29 28.63
CA VAL A 232 23.73 11.05 28.64
C VAL A 232 22.82 10.95 27.43
N ALA A 233 22.24 12.05 26.95
CA ALA A 233 21.46 12.07 25.72
C ALA A 233 22.34 11.77 24.48
N GLY A 234 23.57 12.27 24.43
CA GLY A 234 24.55 11.95 23.40
C GLY A 234 24.93 10.46 23.39
N VAL A 235 25.20 9.87 24.56
CA VAL A 235 25.44 8.42 24.69
C VAL A 235 24.25 7.62 24.18
N ARG A 236 23.03 8.01 24.55
CA ARG A 236 21.81 7.34 24.05
C ARG A 236 21.63 7.52 22.55
N ALA A 237 21.92 8.70 22.00
CA ALA A 237 21.86 8.93 20.56
C ALA A 237 22.85 8.01 19.82
N GLY A 238 24.08 7.87 20.34
CA GLY A 238 25.06 6.90 19.84
C GLY A 238 24.54 5.47 19.89
N LEU A 239 23.94 5.05 21.00
CA LEU A 239 23.34 3.72 21.15
C LEU A 239 22.12 3.48 20.26
N VAL A 240 21.34 4.52 19.94
CA VAL A 240 20.24 4.44 18.98
C VAL A 240 20.77 4.22 17.56
N ALA A 241 21.86 4.89 17.18
CA ALA A 241 22.46 4.74 15.86
C ALA A 241 23.30 3.46 15.70
N LEU A 242 23.85 2.93 16.80
CA LEU A 242 24.84 1.85 16.78
C LEU A 242 24.36 0.58 16.04
N PRO A 243 23.16 0.01 16.26
CA PRO A 243 22.75 -1.20 15.54
C PRO A 243 22.66 -1.00 14.03
N LEU A 244 22.13 0.14 13.59
CA LEU A 244 22.08 0.45 12.16
C LEU A 244 23.49 0.64 11.60
N ALA A 245 24.38 1.34 12.31
CA ALA A 245 25.76 1.52 11.86
C ALA A 245 26.50 0.18 11.71
N LEU A 246 26.39 -0.72 12.70
CA LEU A 246 26.96 -2.06 12.62
C LEU A 246 26.36 -2.87 11.46
N TRP A 247 25.06 -2.73 11.23
CA TRP A 247 24.38 -3.39 10.13
C TRP A 247 24.80 -2.85 8.75
N LEU A 248 25.05 -1.54 8.62
CA LEU A 248 25.56 -0.94 7.40
C LEU A 248 26.98 -1.44 7.08
N VAL A 249 27.84 -1.56 8.09
CA VAL A 249 29.18 -2.18 7.94
C VAL A 249 29.04 -3.63 7.48
N TYR A 250 28.08 -4.39 8.03
CA TYR A 250 27.81 -5.75 7.58
C TYR A 250 27.37 -5.80 6.11
N ILE A 251 26.42 -4.94 5.68
CA ILE A 251 25.96 -4.85 4.29
C ILE A 251 27.12 -4.54 3.35
N GLU A 252 27.96 -3.56 3.70
CA GLU A 252 29.11 -3.18 2.87
C GLU A 252 30.08 -4.34 2.69
N ARG A 253 30.32 -5.12 3.75
CA ARG A 253 31.22 -6.28 3.73
C ARG A 253 30.65 -7.49 2.99
N VAL A 254 29.33 -7.70 3.02
CA VAL A 254 28.68 -8.90 2.45
C VAL A 254 28.16 -8.68 1.04
N VAL A 255 27.53 -7.52 0.80
CA VAL A 255 26.89 -7.20 -0.47
C VAL A 255 27.79 -6.34 -1.35
N GLY A 256 28.48 -5.36 -0.74
CA GLY A 256 29.27 -4.34 -1.42
C GLY A 256 28.71 -2.92 -1.23
N PRO A 257 29.39 -1.88 -1.76
CA PRO A 257 28.95 -0.50 -1.64
C PRO A 257 27.64 -0.25 -2.40
N ALA A 258 26.81 0.66 -1.88
CA ALA A 258 25.59 1.08 -2.54
C ALA A 258 25.92 2.05 -3.70
N THR A 259 25.59 1.69 -4.93
CA THR A 259 25.75 2.54 -6.12
C THR A 259 24.67 3.62 -6.22
N ASP A 260 23.45 3.34 -5.74
CA ASP A 260 22.37 4.31 -5.60
C ASP A 260 21.85 4.32 -4.16
N LEU A 261 22.11 5.43 -3.45
CA LEU A 261 21.66 5.68 -2.08
C LEU A 261 20.20 6.17 -2.01
N GLY A 262 19.47 6.05 -3.12
CA GLY A 262 18.14 6.62 -3.28
C GLY A 262 18.22 8.11 -3.55
N ALA A 263 19.04 8.51 -4.53
CA ALA A 263 19.37 9.91 -4.83
C ALA A 263 18.13 10.78 -5.06
N ARG A 264 17.03 10.20 -5.59
CA ARG A 264 15.75 10.90 -5.83
C ARG A 264 14.88 11.12 -4.57
N ASN A 265 15.25 10.55 -3.43
CA ASN A 265 14.47 10.69 -2.18
C ASN A 265 14.67 12.04 -1.50
N PHE A 266 15.78 12.73 -1.78
CA PHE A 266 16.11 14.02 -1.19
C PHE A 266 16.36 15.06 -2.28
N ALA A 267 15.96 16.29 -2.01
CA ALA A 267 16.16 17.41 -2.92
C ALA A 267 16.45 18.70 -2.13
N GLY A 268 16.68 19.80 -2.85
CA GLY A 268 16.82 21.12 -2.25
C GLY A 268 15.60 21.50 -1.40
N PRO A 269 15.75 22.40 -0.41
CA PRO A 269 14.68 22.73 0.51
C PRO A 269 13.41 23.20 -0.21
N PHE A 270 12.28 22.59 0.14
CA PHE A 270 10.95 22.78 -0.42
C PHE A 270 10.77 22.48 -1.92
N SER A 271 11.83 22.11 -2.64
CA SER A 271 11.77 21.92 -4.10
C SER A 271 10.71 20.89 -4.52
N GLY A 272 10.79 19.66 -4.00
CA GLY A 272 9.82 18.61 -4.28
C GLY A 272 8.40 18.93 -3.79
N TYR A 273 8.29 19.63 -2.65
CA TYR A 273 7.00 20.04 -2.10
C TYR A 273 6.31 21.10 -2.97
N VAL A 274 7.04 22.12 -3.42
CA VAL A 274 6.53 23.17 -4.32
C VAL A 274 6.18 22.56 -5.67
N ALA A 275 7.06 21.72 -6.24
CA ALA A 275 6.78 21.00 -7.48
C ALA A 275 5.49 20.16 -7.38
N LYS A 276 5.27 19.49 -6.23
CA LYS A 276 4.05 18.71 -6.03
C LYS A 276 2.81 19.60 -5.98
N TRP A 277 2.86 20.73 -5.28
CA TRP A 277 1.76 21.70 -5.25
C TRP A 277 1.44 22.25 -6.65
N THR A 278 2.46 22.62 -7.43
CA THR A 278 2.24 23.15 -8.78
C THR A 278 1.62 22.10 -9.69
N THR A 279 2.09 20.84 -9.66
CA THR A 279 1.50 19.74 -10.43
C THR A 279 0.05 19.46 -10.02
N VAL A 280 -0.26 19.44 -8.72
CA VAL A 280 -1.62 19.14 -8.24
C VAL A 280 -2.57 20.30 -8.57
N LEU A 281 -2.16 21.55 -8.38
CA LEU A 281 -2.99 22.71 -8.70
C LEU A 281 -3.20 22.87 -10.21
N SER A 282 -2.18 22.62 -11.03
CA SER A 282 -2.34 22.65 -12.50
C SER A 282 -3.30 21.57 -12.98
N ALA A 283 -3.19 20.35 -12.45
CA ALA A 283 -4.12 19.26 -12.74
C ALA A 283 -5.55 19.56 -12.23
N PHE A 284 -5.66 20.22 -11.08
CA PHE A 284 -6.95 20.56 -10.47
C PHE A 284 -7.69 21.67 -11.24
N PHE A 285 -7.00 22.72 -11.66
CA PHE A 285 -7.61 23.82 -12.41
C PHE A 285 -7.68 23.54 -13.92
N GLY A 286 -6.92 22.58 -14.44
CA GLY A 286 -6.99 22.12 -15.83
C GLY A 286 -8.07 21.06 -16.09
N SER A 287 -7.93 20.36 -17.22
CA SER A 287 -8.85 19.31 -17.69
C SER A 287 -8.59 17.92 -17.06
N ALA A 288 -7.47 17.73 -16.35
CA ALA A 288 -7.05 16.45 -15.76
C ALA A 288 -7.62 16.20 -14.34
N ARG A 289 -8.88 16.56 -14.11
CA ARG A 289 -9.55 16.35 -12.81
C ARG A 289 -9.91 14.89 -12.64
N ASN A 290 -9.11 14.16 -11.87
CA ASN A 290 -9.42 12.79 -11.47
C ASN A 290 -9.39 12.64 -9.94
N LEU A 291 -9.83 11.48 -9.45
CA LEU A 291 -9.93 11.18 -8.02
C LEU A 291 -8.55 11.19 -7.33
N GLY A 292 -7.49 10.80 -8.04
CA GLY A 292 -6.10 10.84 -7.55
C GLY A 292 -5.61 12.27 -7.31
N THR A 293 -5.94 13.21 -8.20
CA THR A 293 -5.64 14.65 -8.02
C THR A 293 -6.32 15.19 -6.77
N TRP A 294 -7.58 14.81 -6.52
CA TRP A 294 -8.29 15.17 -5.28
C TRP A 294 -7.61 14.60 -4.02
N TRP A 295 -7.24 13.32 -4.02
CA TRP A 295 -6.54 12.72 -2.88
C TRP A 295 -5.19 13.38 -2.61
N SER A 296 -4.49 13.79 -3.66
CA SER A 296 -3.22 14.52 -3.56
C SER A 296 -3.42 15.88 -2.93
N LEU A 297 -4.44 16.63 -3.35
CA LEU A 297 -4.79 17.93 -2.77
C LEU A 297 -5.11 17.83 -1.27
N LEU A 298 -5.96 16.86 -0.89
CA LEU A 298 -6.30 16.63 0.53
C LEU A 298 -5.07 16.27 1.37
N THR A 299 -4.18 15.46 0.81
CA THR A 299 -2.93 15.07 1.47
C THR A 299 -2.01 16.26 1.67
N LEU A 300 -1.85 17.10 0.64
CA LEU A 300 -1.03 18.30 0.73
C LEU A 300 -1.58 19.27 1.78
N VAL A 301 -2.88 19.57 1.76
CA VAL A 301 -3.51 20.45 2.77
C VAL A 301 -3.30 19.91 4.19
N ALA A 302 -3.43 18.59 4.40
CA ALA A 302 -3.19 17.97 5.69
C ALA A 302 -1.75 18.13 6.16
N LEU A 303 -0.77 17.81 5.31
CA LEU A 303 0.65 17.91 5.63
C LEU A 303 1.07 19.36 5.88
N THR A 304 0.58 20.31 5.08
CA THR A 304 0.83 21.75 5.29
C THR A 304 0.26 22.21 6.63
N THR A 305 -0.96 21.80 6.97
CA THR A 305 -1.58 22.15 8.25
C THR A 305 -0.77 21.63 9.44
N GLN A 306 -0.30 20.38 9.36
CA GLN A 306 0.54 19.78 10.39
C GLN A 306 1.89 20.48 10.52
N PHE A 307 2.56 20.73 9.39
CA PHE A 307 3.83 21.43 9.34
C PHE A 307 3.72 22.83 9.98
N LEU A 308 2.75 23.63 9.53
CA LEU A 308 2.50 24.97 10.07
C LEU A 308 2.15 24.94 11.55
N PHE A 309 1.37 23.96 12.01
CA PHE A 309 1.05 23.82 13.43
C PHE A 309 2.31 23.69 14.30
N PHE A 310 3.31 22.90 13.86
CA PHE A 310 4.53 22.69 14.63
C PHE A 310 5.51 23.86 14.58
N VAL A 311 5.69 24.45 13.39
CA VAL A 311 6.57 25.60 13.20
C VAL A 311 6.05 26.82 13.98
N LEU A 312 4.73 27.05 13.94
CA LEU A 312 4.10 28.20 14.60
C LEU A 312 3.88 28.01 16.10
N ARG A 313 4.11 26.80 16.66
CA ARG A 313 3.91 26.52 18.09
C ARG A 313 5.07 25.73 18.69
N PRO A 314 6.22 26.37 18.96
CA PRO A 314 7.35 25.71 19.59
C PRO A 314 7.03 25.18 20.99
N ARG A 315 7.27 23.88 21.24
CA ARG A 315 7.06 23.23 22.55
C ARG A 315 8.16 22.22 22.87
N TRP A 316 9.40 22.68 23.03
CA TRP A 316 10.56 21.82 23.27
C TRP A 316 10.39 20.81 24.43
N ARG A 317 9.62 21.18 25.46
CA ARG A 317 9.37 20.31 26.63
C ARG A 317 8.54 19.07 26.29
N ASP A 318 7.74 19.11 25.23
CA ASP A 318 6.92 17.99 24.78
C ASP A 318 7.74 17.04 23.90
N ALA A 319 7.85 15.77 24.31
CA ALA A 319 8.61 14.76 23.54
C ALA A 319 8.05 14.59 22.10
N TRP A 320 6.73 14.58 21.96
CA TRP A 320 6.06 14.51 20.65
C TRP A 320 6.38 15.72 19.77
N TRP A 321 6.55 16.91 20.33
CA TRP A 321 6.87 18.10 19.55
C TRP A 321 8.27 17.98 18.96
N ARG A 322 9.24 17.47 19.73
CA ARG A 322 10.61 17.26 19.25
C ARG A 322 10.66 16.24 18.12
N VAL A 323 9.94 15.13 18.24
CA VAL A 323 9.79 14.15 17.15
C VAL A 323 9.17 14.82 15.93
N ALA A 324 8.03 15.49 16.09
CA ALA A 324 7.36 16.18 14.99
C ALA A 324 8.26 17.18 14.27
N LEU A 325 9.06 17.96 15.00
CA LEU A 325 9.99 18.93 14.43
C LEU A 325 10.97 18.25 13.46
N THR A 326 11.56 17.13 13.86
CA THR A 326 12.53 16.44 12.98
C THR A 326 11.89 15.89 11.71
N PHE A 327 10.63 15.42 11.77
CA PHE A 327 9.89 15.00 10.58
C PHE A 327 9.38 16.19 9.75
N ALA A 328 9.08 17.33 10.37
CA ALA A 328 8.79 18.58 9.68
C ALA A 328 10.04 19.08 8.92
N VAL A 329 11.23 18.98 9.52
CA VAL A 329 12.50 19.26 8.82
C VAL A 329 12.73 18.26 7.70
N LEU A 330 12.48 16.96 7.93
CA LEU A 330 12.56 15.95 6.86
C LEU A 330 11.68 16.33 5.67
N MET A 331 10.43 16.76 5.91
CA MET A 331 9.48 17.19 4.88
C MET A 331 10.05 18.28 3.96
N ILE A 332 10.88 19.19 4.49
CA ILE A 332 11.52 20.27 3.72
C ILE A 332 12.46 19.70 2.65
N PHE A 333 13.14 18.59 2.94
CA PHE A 333 14.17 18.04 2.05
C PHE A 333 13.70 16.82 1.24
N LEU A 334 12.41 16.46 1.28
CA LEU A 334 11.88 15.34 0.51
C LEU A 334 11.90 15.64 -1.00
N GLY A 335 12.52 14.74 -1.76
CA GLY A 335 12.65 14.82 -3.22
C GLY A 335 11.51 14.14 -3.97
N ASP A 336 11.62 14.14 -5.31
CA ASP A 336 10.54 13.79 -6.22
C ASP A 336 10.01 12.37 -6.01
N ALA A 337 10.87 11.39 -5.72
CA ALA A 337 10.44 10.00 -5.53
C ALA A 337 9.43 9.84 -4.37
N VAL A 338 9.48 10.74 -3.37
CA VAL A 338 8.57 10.70 -2.23
C VAL A 338 7.23 11.39 -2.53
N TRP A 339 7.25 12.37 -3.43
CA TRP A 339 6.07 13.12 -3.84
C TRP A 339 5.38 12.56 -5.09
N GLU A 340 6.06 11.65 -5.82
CA GLU A 340 5.57 11.01 -7.03
C GLU A 340 4.31 10.17 -6.79
N GLY A 341 3.41 10.13 -7.78
CA GLY A 341 2.13 9.42 -7.71
C GLY A 341 1.01 10.20 -7.00
N TYR A 342 -0.19 9.61 -6.93
CA TYR A 342 -1.39 10.29 -6.43
C TYR A 342 -1.98 9.49 -5.26
N PRO A 343 -1.77 9.86 -3.98
CA PRO A 343 -1.17 11.08 -3.42
C PRO A 343 0.33 11.02 -3.05
N GLY A 344 1.03 9.96 -3.46
CA GLY A 344 2.46 9.76 -3.22
C GLY A 344 2.84 9.27 -1.82
N ALA A 345 4.14 9.05 -1.61
CA ALA A 345 4.69 8.42 -0.41
C ALA A 345 4.89 9.36 0.79
N ALA A 346 4.77 10.68 0.62
CA ALA A 346 5.00 11.64 1.71
C ALA A 346 4.12 11.39 2.95
N SER A 347 2.85 11.01 2.74
CA SER A 347 1.90 10.72 3.83
C SER A 347 2.31 9.53 4.70
N ARG A 348 2.99 8.52 4.14
CA ARG A 348 3.53 7.36 4.89
C ARG A 348 4.88 7.68 5.54
N VAL A 349 5.72 8.47 4.88
CA VAL A 349 7.04 8.88 5.42
C VAL A 349 6.89 9.78 6.65
N LEU A 350 5.87 10.64 6.67
CA LEU A 350 5.65 11.65 7.71
C LEU A 350 4.64 11.23 8.79
N LEU A 351 4.33 9.93 8.90
CA LEU A 351 3.41 9.40 9.91
C LEU A 351 3.73 9.81 11.37
N PRO A 352 4.99 9.93 11.80
CA PRO A 352 5.29 10.41 13.15
C PRO A 352 4.83 11.86 13.38
N MET A 353 4.85 12.70 12.35
CA MET A 353 4.31 14.07 12.40
C MET A 353 2.77 14.04 12.52
N GLN A 354 2.08 13.16 11.77
CA GLN A 354 0.63 12.95 11.85
C GLN A 354 0.18 12.56 13.27
N LEU A 355 0.88 11.59 13.87
CA LEU A 355 0.57 11.14 15.23
C LEU A 355 0.84 12.25 16.24
N ALA A 356 2.01 12.88 16.21
CA ALA A 356 2.34 13.98 17.09
C ALA A 356 1.31 15.12 16.99
N PHE A 357 0.83 15.42 15.78
CA PHE A 357 -0.18 16.45 15.53
C PHE A 357 -1.47 16.10 16.27
N ASN A 358 -1.94 14.87 16.12
CA ASN A 358 -3.14 14.39 16.80
C ASN A 358 -2.97 14.34 18.33
N VAL A 359 -1.76 14.17 18.85
CA VAL A 359 -1.51 14.24 20.30
C VAL A 359 -1.54 15.68 20.79
N LEU A 360 -0.93 16.62 20.06
CA LEU A 360 -0.61 17.97 20.57
C LEU A 360 -1.61 19.06 20.20
N VAL A 361 -2.44 18.88 19.17
CA VAL A 361 -3.49 19.86 18.83
C VAL A 361 -4.40 20.06 20.04
N PRO A 362 -4.64 21.29 20.53
CA PRO A 362 -5.48 21.51 21.70
C PRO A 362 -6.93 21.04 21.49
N ARG A 363 -7.64 20.79 22.58
CA ARG A 363 -9.07 20.43 22.55
C ARG A 363 -9.93 21.70 22.51
N GLY A 364 -11.08 21.65 21.83
CA GLY A 364 -12.07 22.73 21.78
C GLY A 364 -12.54 23.09 20.37
N ARG A 365 -13.66 23.83 20.27
CA ARG A 365 -14.28 24.20 18.98
C ARG A 365 -13.35 24.97 18.05
N LYS A 366 -12.56 25.89 18.61
CA LYS A 366 -11.58 26.70 17.84
C LYS A 366 -10.51 25.85 17.13
N TRP A 367 -10.19 24.69 17.69
CA TRP A 367 -9.17 23.77 17.16
C TRP A 367 -9.75 22.67 16.28
N LEU A 368 -11.08 22.58 16.18
CA LEU A 368 -11.73 21.53 15.40
C LEU A 368 -11.39 21.66 13.91
N VAL A 369 -11.38 22.88 13.36
CA VAL A 369 -11.02 23.12 11.95
C VAL A 369 -9.59 22.69 11.68
N VAL A 370 -8.64 23.08 12.54
CA VAL A 370 -7.23 22.68 12.42
C VAL A 370 -7.10 21.16 12.49
N LEU A 371 -7.79 20.52 13.45
CA LEU A 371 -7.79 19.06 13.59
C LEU A 371 -8.36 18.37 12.35
N MET A 372 -9.45 18.87 11.76
CA MET A 372 -10.04 18.31 10.55
C MET A 372 -9.10 18.47 9.36
N LEU A 373 -8.56 19.67 9.14
CA LEU A 373 -7.63 19.95 8.05
C LEU A 373 -6.39 19.05 8.12
N GLY A 374 -5.79 18.91 9.31
CA GLY A 374 -4.63 18.04 9.51
C GLY A 374 -4.94 16.53 9.46
N ASN A 375 -6.21 16.12 9.38
CA ASN A 375 -6.62 14.72 9.24
C ASN A 375 -7.41 14.46 7.94
N LEU A 376 -7.33 15.34 6.93
CA LEU A 376 -8.04 15.14 5.66
C LEU A 376 -7.63 13.86 4.92
N THR A 377 -6.44 13.33 5.19
CA THR A 377 -5.99 12.03 4.67
C THR A 377 -6.89 10.86 5.10
N LEU A 378 -7.72 11.04 6.13
CA LEU A 378 -8.75 10.07 6.52
C LEU A 378 -9.82 9.87 5.44
N VAL A 379 -10.12 10.91 4.67
CA VAL A 379 -11.11 10.83 3.56
C VAL A 379 -10.58 9.94 2.43
N CYS A 380 -9.26 9.88 2.24
CA CYS A 380 -8.63 9.08 1.19
C CYS A 380 -8.45 7.60 1.61
N ALA A 381 -8.57 7.27 2.89
CA ALA A 381 -8.29 5.94 3.41
C ALA A 381 -9.13 4.79 2.83
N PRO A 382 -10.44 4.95 2.52
CA PRO A 382 -11.23 3.89 1.91
C PRO A 382 -10.63 3.37 0.59
N ALA A 383 -9.97 4.23 -0.17
CA ALA A 383 -9.32 3.84 -1.43
C ALA A 383 -8.18 2.82 -1.22
N ALA A 384 -7.47 2.90 -0.09
CA ALA A 384 -6.41 1.95 0.25
C ALA A 384 -6.97 0.58 0.67
N PHE A 385 -8.24 0.49 1.05
CA PHE A 385 -8.91 -0.75 1.44
C PHE A 385 -9.81 -1.33 0.34
N ALA A 386 -9.67 -0.86 -0.91
CA ALA A 386 -10.34 -1.49 -2.04
C ALA A 386 -9.86 -2.96 -2.17
N PRO A 387 -10.79 -3.94 -2.20
CA PRO A 387 -10.42 -5.35 -2.28
C PRO A 387 -9.67 -5.66 -3.59
N PRO A 388 -8.99 -6.81 -3.68
CA PRO A 388 -8.45 -7.27 -4.94
C PRO A 388 -9.53 -7.25 -6.03
N PRO A 389 -9.23 -6.78 -7.26
CA PRO A 389 -10.20 -6.67 -8.34
C PRO A 389 -10.67 -8.03 -8.90
N GLY A 390 -10.56 -9.11 -8.11
CA GLY A 390 -10.81 -10.48 -8.55
C GLY A 390 -9.87 -10.89 -9.68
N PRO A 391 -10.17 -12.00 -10.36
CA PRO A 391 -9.38 -12.44 -11.50
C PRO A 391 -9.74 -11.68 -12.81
N GLY A 392 -10.68 -10.73 -12.77
CA GLY A 392 -11.15 -9.96 -13.93
C GLY A 392 -12.07 -10.73 -14.88
N TYR A 393 -12.54 -11.91 -14.46
CA TYR A 393 -13.51 -12.72 -15.21
C TYR A 393 -14.39 -13.56 -14.28
N THR A 394 -15.54 -14.00 -14.78
CA THR A 394 -16.36 -15.05 -14.18
C THR A 394 -16.54 -16.22 -15.15
N VAL A 395 -16.68 -17.43 -14.61
CA VAL A 395 -16.96 -18.63 -15.41
C VAL A 395 -18.29 -19.22 -14.97
N GLU A 396 -19.21 -19.32 -15.91
CA GLU A 396 -20.56 -19.86 -15.71
C GLU A 396 -20.73 -21.18 -16.46
N GLY A 397 -21.61 -22.06 -15.97
CA GLY A 397 -21.92 -23.34 -16.60
C GLY A 397 -21.75 -24.56 -15.68
N PRO A 398 -21.95 -25.77 -16.22
CA PRO A 398 -21.93 -27.01 -15.43
C PRO A 398 -20.58 -27.24 -14.73
N ALA A 399 -20.60 -27.61 -13.45
CA ALA A 399 -19.39 -27.84 -12.65
C ALA A 399 -18.44 -28.86 -13.29
N ALA A 400 -18.98 -29.93 -13.91
CA ALA A 400 -18.20 -30.96 -14.60
C ALA A 400 -17.41 -30.46 -15.84
N LEU A 401 -17.76 -29.29 -16.37
CA LEU A 401 -16.99 -28.63 -17.45
C LEU A 401 -16.03 -27.57 -16.91
N ARG A 402 -16.34 -27.00 -15.74
CA ARG A 402 -15.52 -25.99 -15.08
C ARG A 402 -14.37 -26.59 -14.28
N GLU A 403 -14.48 -27.85 -13.85
CA GLU A 403 -13.47 -28.52 -13.04
C GLU A 403 -13.27 -29.98 -13.45
N ASN A 404 -12.03 -30.42 -13.55
CA ASN A 404 -11.67 -31.80 -13.85
C ASN A 404 -10.30 -32.15 -13.24
N GLY A 405 -10.25 -33.20 -12.41
CA GLY A 405 -8.99 -33.69 -11.83
C GLY A 405 -8.20 -32.64 -11.04
N GLY A 406 -8.89 -31.74 -10.31
CA GLY A 406 -8.27 -30.65 -9.55
C GLY A 406 -7.82 -29.44 -10.39
N ARG A 407 -8.03 -29.46 -11.71
CA ARG A 407 -7.81 -28.29 -12.59
C ARG A 407 -9.14 -27.59 -12.85
N THR A 408 -9.13 -26.27 -12.78
CA THR A 408 -10.30 -25.44 -13.01
C THR A 408 -10.17 -24.63 -14.29
N MET A 409 -11.30 -24.32 -14.91
CA MET A 409 -11.37 -23.39 -16.02
C MET A 409 -10.84 -22.04 -15.57
N SER A 410 -9.91 -21.48 -16.31
CA SER A 410 -9.26 -20.24 -15.95
C SER A 410 -8.92 -19.40 -17.17
N VAL A 411 -8.91 -18.09 -16.97
CA VAL A 411 -8.55 -17.12 -18.00
C VAL A 411 -7.27 -16.41 -17.56
N ARG A 412 -6.35 -16.20 -18.50
CA ARG A 412 -5.11 -15.44 -18.31
C ARG A 412 -5.06 -14.29 -19.30
N PHE A 413 -4.83 -13.10 -18.77
CA PHE A 413 -4.44 -11.92 -19.54
C PHE A 413 -2.93 -12.00 -19.77
N VAL A 414 -2.51 -12.27 -21.01
CA VAL A 414 -1.11 -12.61 -21.32
C VAL A 414 -0.34 -11.36 -21.72
N SER A 415 -0.30 -11.04 -23.02
CA SER A 415 0.41 -9.87 -23.55
C SER A 415 -0.56 -8.77 -23.95
N GLY A 416 -0.09 -7.53 -23.91
CA GLY A 416 -0.83 -6.36 -24.36
C GLY A 416 -1.96 -5.92 -23.42
N TRP A 417 -2.01 -6.45 -22.19
CA TRP A 417 -2.98 -6.06 -21.17
C TRP A 417 -2.29 -5.36 -20.01
N TYR A 418 -2.90 -4.32 -19.45
CA TYR A 418 -2.56 -3.79 -18.13
C TYR A 418 -3.16 -4.66 -17.03
N GLY A 419 -2.88 -4.33 -15.76
CA GLY A 419 -3.49 -5.04 -14.63
C GLY A 419 -5.02 -4.88 -14.59
N VAL A 420 -5.71 -5.91 -14.09
CA VAL A 420 -7.15 -5.84 -13.82
C VAL A 420 -7.43 -4.76 -12.78
N GLU A 421 -8.43 -3.94 -13.03
CA GLU A 421 -8.93 -2.89 -12.16
C GLU A 421 -10.40 -3.20 -11.79
N ALA A 422 -10.88 -2.67 -10.67
CA ALA A 422 -12.27 -2.82 -10.28
C ALA A 422 -12.80 -1.61 -9.48
N ALA A 423 -14.07 -1.30 -9.69
CA ALA A 423 -14.83 -0.33 -8.90
C ALA A 423 -16.32 -0.62 -9.03
N ASN A 424 -17.08 -0.36 -7.96
CA ASN A 424 -18.54 -0.48 -7.92
C ASN A 424 -19.08 -1.85 -8.39
N GLY A 425 -18.34 -2.94 -8.11
CA GLY A 425 -18.71 -4.29 -8.53
C GLY A 425 -18.38 -4.64 -9.98
N HIS A 426 -17.85 -3.70 -10.76
CA HIS A 426 -17.39 -3.93 -12.13
C HIS A 426 -15.88 -4.13 -12.14
N THR A 427 -15.41 -4.99 -13.05
CA THR A 427 -14.00 -5.25 -13.31
C THR A 427 -13.66 -4.83 -14.74
N TRP A 428 -12.46 -4.31 -14.96
CA TRP A 428 -11.99 -3.97 -16.30
C TRP A 428 -10.49 -4.14 -16.46
N CYS A 429 -10.07 -4.28 -17.71
CA CYS A 429 -8.68 -4.44 -18.09
C CYS A 429 -8.41 -3.60 -19.34
N TRP A 430 -7.50 -2.64 -19.23
CA TRP A 430 -7.03 -1.87 -20.37
C TRP A 430 -6.02 -2.67 -21.19
N SER A 431 -6.01 -2.45 -22.50
CA SER A 431 -5.01 -2.95 -23.44
C SER A 431 -4.07 -1.82 -23.87
N ASP A 432 -2.82 -2.14 -24.20
CA ASP A 432 -1.86 -1.22 -24.82
C ASP A 432 -1.90 -1.23 -26.36
N GLY A 433 -2.89 -1.91 -26.96
CA GLY A 433 -3.03 -2.04 -28.41
C GLY A 433 -3.63 -3.40 -28.77
N GLY A 434 -2.84 -4.25 -29.43
CA GLY A 434 -3.19 -5.65 -29.63
C GLY A 434 -2.92 -6.46 -28.37
N ALA A 435 -3.85 -7.35 -27.99
CA ALA A 435 -3.78 -8.05 -26.71
C ALA A 435 -4.12 -9.53 -26.84
N VAL A 436 -3.59 -10.36 -25.95
CA VAL A 436 -3.75 -11.82 -25.98
C VAL A 436 -4.36 -12.32 -24.68
N LEU A 437 -5.42 -13.10 -24.81
CA LEU A 437 -6.12 -13.76 -23.72
C LEU A 437 -5.99 -15.27 -23.90
N GLU A 438 -5.72 -16.01 -22.84
CA GLU A 438 -5.72 -17.47 -22.88
C GLU A 438 -6.81 -18.04 -21.98
N ILE A 439 -7.56 -19.03 -22.48
CA ILE A 439 -8.60 -19.72 -21.73
C ILE A 439 -8.23 -21.20 -21.60
N PHE A 440 -8.10 -21.68 -20.37
CA PHE A 440 -7.87 -23.08 -20.07
C PHE A 440 -9.17 -23.86 -19.98
N ASN A 441 -9.32 -24.87 -20.83
CA ASN A 441 -10.38 -25.88 -20.73
C ASN A 441 -9.85 -27.10 -19.97
N PRO A 442 -10.36 -27.40 -18.76
CA PRO A 442 -9.92 -28.55 -17.97
C PRO A 442 -10.53 -29.88 -18.46
N ALA A 443 -11.59 -29.85 -19.28
CA ALA A 443 -12.23 -31.05 -19.77
C ALA A 443 -11.35 -31.78 -20.79
N ALA A 444 -11.41 -33.11 -20.80
CA ALA A 444 -10.71 -33.95 -21.77
C ALA A 444 -11.30 -33.88 -23.20
N ARG A 445 -12.32 -33.06 -23.40
CA ARG A 445 -13.05 -32.91 -24.67
C ARG A 445 -13.26 -31.43 -24.99
N PRO A 446 -13.47 -31.06 -26.27
CA PRO A 446 -13.82 -29.70 -26.64
C PRO A 446 -15.09 -29.22 -25.93
N VAL A 447 -15.12 -27.93 -25.60
CA VAL A 447 -16.22 -27.26 -24.88
C VAL A 447 -16.63 -26.02 -25.66
N ARG A 448 -17.93 -25.76 -25.79
CA ARG A 448 -18.42 -24.51 -26.39
C ARG A 448 -18.36 -23.42 -25.33
N ALA A 449 -17.75 -22.30 -25.68
CA ALA A 449 -17.64 -21.11 -24.82
C ALA A 449 -18.33 -19.92 -25.48
N GLN A 450 -19.17 -19.25 -24.70
CA GLN A 450 -19.73 -17.95 -25.02
C GLN A 450 -19.07 -16.91 -24.12
N LEU A 451 -18.45 -15.91 -24.72
CA LEU A 451 -17.78 -14.81 -24.07
C LEU A 451 -18.72 -13.62 -24.09
N ARG A 452 -19.08 -13.11 -22.92
CA ARG A 452 -19.81 -11.85 -22.79
C ARG A 452 -18.92 -10.83 -22.11
N PHE A 453 -18.77 -9.65 -22.69
CA PHE A 453 -17.92 -8.60 -22.14
C PHE A 453 -18.37 -7.21 -22.59
N GLY A 454 -18.07 -6.19 -21.81
CA GLY A 454 -18.16 -4.80 -22.25
C GLY A 454 -16.88 -4.34 -22.92
N MET A 455 -16.97 -3.41 -23.87
CA MET A 455 -15.82 -2.69 -24.40
C MET A 455 -15.97 -1.18 -24.30
N SER A 456 -14.88 -0.48 -24.03
CA SER A 456 -14.82 0.99 -24.09
C SER A 456 -13.46 1.46 -24.62
N THR A 457 -13.43 2.60 -25.33
CA THR A 457 -12.20 3.18 -25.89
C THR A 457 -12.14 4.67 -25.60
N ILE A 458 -10.94 5.25 -25.72
CA ILE A 458 -10.74 6.71 -25.61
C ILE A 458 -11.03 7.41 -26.93
N ALA A 459 -10.69 6.76 -28.03
CA ALA A 459 -10.91 7.22 -29.38
C ALA A 459 -11.58 6.09 -30.19
N PRO A 460 -12.52 6.43 -31.09
CA PRO A 460 -13.19 5.45 -31.95
C PRO A 460 -12.18 4.55 -32.65
N ARG A 461 -12.42 3.24 -32.60
CA ARG A 461 -11.59 2.22 -33.24
C ARG A 461 -12.37 0.94 -33.45
N ARG A 462 -11.90 0.12 -34.37
CA ARG A 462 -12.40 -1.23 -34.59
C ARG A 462 -11.55 -2.23 -33.83
N VAL A 463 -12.21 -3.15 -33.13
CA VAL A 463 -11.55 -4.25 -32.43
C VAL A 463 -12.05 -5.57 -33.02
N ARG A 464 -11.13 -6.51 -33.25
CA ARG A 464 -11.41 -7.85 -33.76
C ARG A 464 -10.91 -8.87 -32.75
N LEU A 465 -11.66 -9.95 -32.58
CA LEU A 465 -11.29 -11.09 -31.75
C LEU A 465 -11.08 -12.32 -32.66
N ILE A 466 -9.91 -12.91 -32.57
CA ILE A 466 -9.47 -14.03 -33.40
C ILE A 466 -9.19 -15.24 -32.52
N HIS A 467 -9.67 -16.41 -32.93
CA HIS A 467 -9.37 -17.69 -32.29
C HIS A 467 -9.19 -18.76 -33.37
N ALA A 468 -8.13 -19.57 -33.27
CA ALA A 468 -7.80 -20.62 -34.25
C ALA A 468 -7.81 -20.13 -35.72
N ALA A 469 -7.20 -18.97 -35.98
CA ALA A 469 -7.17 -18.25 -37.26
C ALA A 469 -8.53 -17.77 -37.81
N ALA A 470 -9.64 -18.02 -37.10
CA ALA A 470 -10.96 -17.49 -37.45
C ALA A 470 -11.27 -16.21 -36.66
N GLN A 471 -11.83 -15.21 -37.33
CA GLN A 471 -12.42 -14.05 -36.67
C GLN A 471 -13.75 -14.47 -36.03
N ILE A 472 -13.81 -14.49 -34.71
CA ILE A 472 -15.01 -14.92 -33.95
C ILE A 472 -15.88 -13.74 -33.52
N TRP A 473 -15.34 -12.52 -33.51
CA TRP A 473 -16.10 -11.29 -33.23
C TRP A 473 -15.39 -10.05 -33.80
N GLN A 474 -16.16 -9.01 -34.09
CA GLN A 474 -15.68 -7.68 -34.47
C GLN A 474 -16.68 -6.62 -34.00
N GLY A 475 -16.19 -5.52 -33.44
CA GLY A 475 -17.01 -4.38 -33.04
C GLY A 475 -16.33 -3.04 -33.30
N GLU A 476 -17.15 -2.02 -33.57
CA GLU A 476 -16.71 -0.62 -33.58
C GLU A 476 -17.01 0.00 -32.22
N VAL A 477 -15.96 0.45 -31.51
CA VAL A 477 -16.06 0.90 -30.13
C VAL A 477 -15.80 2.41 -30.09
N THR A 478 -16.80 3.16 -29.66
CA THR A 478 -16.79 4.64 -29.57
C THR A 478 -16.59 5.13 -28.13
N ASP A 479 -16.37 6.44 -27.94
CA ASP A 479 -15.93 7.08 -26.68
C ASP A 479 -16.83 6.84 -25.46
N ARG A 480 -18.09 6.47 -25.71
CA ARG A 480 -19.05 6.00 -24.72
C ARG A 480 -19.40 4.57 -25.05
N SER A 481 -18.92 3.60 -24.29
CA SER A 481 -19.53 2.28 -24.43
C SER A 481 -19.53 1.46 -23.14
N VAL A 482 -20.76 1.10 -22.78
CA VAL A 482 -21.12 -0.09 -22.01
C VAL A 482 -22.18 -0.79 -22.85
N HIS A 483 -21.75 -1.57 -23.84
CA HIS A 483 -22.59 -2.53 -24.55
C HIS A 483 -22.06 -3.92 -24.22
N ALA A 484 -22.97 -4.85 -23.90
CA ALA A 484 -22.60 -6.25 -23.70
C ALA A 484 -22.40 -6.90 -25.08
N GLU A 485 -21.15 -7.18 -25.41
CA GLU A 485 -20.75 -7.88 -26.62
C GLU A 485 -20.76 -9.39 -26.38
N GLU A 486 -21.04 -10.16 -27.42
CA GLU A 486 -21.05 -11.62 -27.35
C GLU A 486 -20.20 -12.23 -28.48
N ALA A 487 -19.27 -13.12 -28.10
CA ALA A 487 -18.49 -13.94 -29.03
C ALA A 487 -18.67 -15.42 -28.66
N ALA A 488 -18.74 -16.29 -29.65
CA ALA A 488 -18.85 -17.73 -29.42
C ALA A 488 -17.70 -18.48 -30.08
N THR A 489 -17.15 -19.47 -29.39
CA THR A 489 -16.10 -20.33 -29.96
C THR A 489 -16.06 -21.71 -29.29
N THR A 490 -15.29 -22.63 -29.86
CA THR A 490 -15.07 -23.96 -29.31
C THR A 490 -13.64 -24.05 -28.79
N LEU A 491 -13.48 -24.38 -27.50
CA LEU A 491 -12.20 -24.48 -26.82
C LEU A 491 -11.73 -25.93 -26.82
N ALA A 492 -10.56 -26.19 -27.38
CA ALA A 492 -9.88 -27.48 -27.28
C ALA A 492 -9.45 -27.76 -25.82
N PRO A 493 -9.24 -29.03 -25.43
CA PRO A 493 -8.63 -29.35 -24.13
C PRO A 493 -7.31 -28.61 -23.93
N GLY A 494 -7.10 -28.02 -22.74
CA GLY A 494 -5.90 -27.24 -22.44
C GLY A 494 -6.04 -25.74 -22.71
N TRP A 495 -4.92 -25.06 -22.97
CA TRP A 495 -4.87 -23.61 -23.19
C TRP A 495 -5.28 -23.25 -24.62
N ASN A 496 -6.21 -22.30 -24.74
CA ASN A 496 -6.71 -21.77 -26.00
C ASN A 496 -6.37 -20.28 -26.08
N ARG A 497 -5.72 -19.86 -27.16
CA ARG A 497 -5.21 -18.49 -27.33
C ARG A 497 -6.15 -17.65 -28.18
N LEU A 498 -6.66 -16.57 -27.60
CA LEU A 498 -7.55 -15.60 -28.24
C LEU A 498 -6.80 -14.28 -28.41
N GLU A 499 -6.81 -13.75 -29.63
CA GLU A 499 -6.06 -12.54 -29.98
C GLU A 499 -7.02 -11.40 -30.31
N PHE A 500 -6.85 -10.29 -29.60
CA PHE A 500 -7.52 -9.03 -29.87
C PHE A 500 -6.61 -8.15 -30.73
N GLN A 501 -7.15 -7.67 -31.84
CA GLN A 501 -6.47 -6.75 -32.74
C GLN A 501 -7.27 -5.46 -32.87
N THR A 502 -6.57 -4.33 -33.01
CA THR A 502 -7.19 -3.02 -33.25
C THR A 502 -6.54 -2.34 -34.45
N ASP A 503 -7.32 -1.51 -35.14
CA ASP A 503 -6.92 -0.76 -36.33
C ASP A 503 -6.23 0.59 -36.03
N ALA A 504 -6.20 1.01 -34.77
CA ALA A 504 -5.63 2.28 -34.35
C ALA A 504 -4.58 2.09 -33.23
N PRO A 505 -3.49 2.89 -33.22
CA PRO A 505 -2.51 2.83 -32.14
C PRO A 505 -3.13 3.23 -30.79
N PRO A 506 -2.51 2.82 -29.67
CA PRO A 506 -2.90 3.27 -28.34
C PRO A 506 -2.60 4.76 -28.15
N GLN A 507 -3.29 5.41 -27.21
CA GLN A 507 -3.14 6.84 -26.92
C GLN A 507 -3.00 7.09 -25.42
N THR A 508 -2.25 8.12 -25.03
CA THR A 508 -2.18 8.60 -23.63
C THR A 508 -3.30 9.58 -23.35
N ILE A 509 -3.82 9.59 -22.12
CA ILE A 509 -4.79 10.60 -21.66
C ILE A 509 -4.22 11.43 -20.52
N ALA A 510 -4.73 12.65 -20.36
CA ALA A 510 -4.29 13.53 -19.30
C ALA A 510 -4.54 12.90 -17.91
N GLY A 511 -3.46 12.65 -17.17
CA GLY A 511 -3.52 12.06 -15.84
C GLY A 511 -3.37 10.53 -15.78
N ASP A 512 -3.21 9.84 -16.92
CA ASP A 512 -2.80 8.43 -16.99
C ASP A 512 -1.58 8.31 -17.93
N PRO A 513 -0.40 7.89 -17.41
CA PRO A 513 0.80 7.78 -18.23
C PRO A 513 0.77 6.59 -19.19
N ARG A 514 -0.22 5.70 -19.11
CA ARG A 514 -0.32 4.50 -19.94
C ARG A 514 -0.72 4.83 -21.37
N LEU A 515 -0.22 4.04 -22.32
CA LEU A 515 -0.71 4.00 -23.69
C LEU A 515 -1.95 3.10 -23.72
N LEU A 516 -3.12 3.67 -23.95
CA LEU A 516 -4.40 2.98 -23.83
C LEU A 516 -5.02 2.75 -25.21
N GLY A 517 -5.23 1.48 -25.56
CA GLY A 517 -5.90 1.04 -26.77
C GLY A 517 -7.41 0.92 -26.57
N PHE A 518 -7.85 -0.22 -26.05
CA PHE A 518 -9.24 -0.48 -25.68
C PHE A 518 -9.32 -1.05 -24.25
N CYS A 519 -10.50 -1.04 -23.66
CA CYS A 519 -10.76 -1.58 -22.33
C CYS A 519 -11.82 -2.65 -22.41
N MET A 520 -11.54 -3.84 -21.87
CA MET A 520 -12.52 -4.91 -21.71
C MET A 520 -13.09 -4.86 -20.29
N ARG A 521 -14.41 -5.00 -20.15
CA ARG A 521 -15.14 -4.91 -18.88
C ARG A 521 -15.93 -6.20 -18.64
N ASP A 522 -15.98 -6.63 -17.38
CA ASP A 522 -16.89 -7.68 -16.89
C ASP A 522 -16.94 -8.94 -17.77
N LEU A 523 -15.77 -9.54 -18.04
CA LEU A 523 -15.68 -10.75 -18.87
C LEU A 523 -16.39 -11.92 -18.17
N VAL A 524 -17.39 -12.47 -18.84
CA VAL A 524 -18.10 -13.70 -18.44
C VAL A 524 -17.83 -14.77 -19.49
N VAL A 525 -17.36 -15.94 -19.06
CA VAL A 525 -17.16 -17.12 -19.91
C VAL A 525 -18.19 -18.17 -19.55
N THR A 526 -19.23 -18.29 -20.36
CA THR A 526 -20.28 -19.29 -20.18
C THR A 526 -19.95 -20.54 -20.99
N VAL A 527 -19.83 -21.68 -20.33
CA VAL A 527 -19.46 -22.95 -20.96
C VAL A 527 -20.61 -23.95 -21.05
N SER A 528 -20.69 -24.63 -22.20
CA SER A 528 -21.66 -25.70 -22.46
C SER A 528 -21.02 -26.84 -23.25
N ALA A 529 -21.63 -28.03 -23.20
CA ALA A 529 -21.17 -29.16 -23.98
C ALA A 529 -21.33 -28.88 -25.48
N VAL A 530 -20.36 -29.29 -26.30
CA VAL A 530 -20.54 -29.32 -27.75
C VAL A 530 -21.62 -30.36 -28.07
N ALA A 531 -22.67 -29.96 -28.80
CA ALA A 531 -23.69 -30.88 -29.24
C ALA A 531 -23.04 -32.01 -30.05
N ARG A 532 -23.43 -33.26 -29.80
CA ARG A 532 -23.01 -34.37 -30.67
C ARG A 532 -23.68 -34.14 -32.02
N GLU A 533 -22.88 -33.95 -33.06
CA GLU A 533 -23.33 -34.09 -34.45
C GLU A 533 -23.75 -35.53 -34.73
#